data_AF-A0A2E0KG82-F1
#
_entry.id   AF-A0A2E0KG82-F1
#
_cell.length_a   1.000
_cell.length_b   1.000
_cell.length_c   1.000
_cell.angle_alpha   90.00
_cell.angle_beta   90.00
_cell.angle_gamma   90.00
#
_symmetry.space_group_name_H-M   'P 1'
#
loop_
_entity.id
_entity.type
_entity.pdbx_description
1 polymer ?
#
loop_
_entity_poly.entity_id
_entity_poly.type
_entity_poly.pdbx_seq_one_letter_code
_entity_poly.pdbx_strand_id
1 'polypeptide(L)'
;MPSKPRNRVGEVYGQLLVVRASERRTKSGNAFWWCRCSCGREREVPSDKLSHNTARKKPVVMACLVCSRELQVEAVCAKNDREERRRRLEAERIRAELKGTVPERWLSLPLTDAHARERGELLFFRGTRCLRNHLAPYRINGGCLACAGQMPSA
;
A
#
# COMPACT_ATOMS: atom_id res chain seq x y z
N MET A 1 -13.53 20.59 -37.86
CA MET A 1 -13.34 19.13 -38.01
C MET A 1 -12.18 18.71 -37.11
N PRO A 2 -12.37 17.81 -36.12
CA PRO A 2 -11.24 17.33 -35.33
C PRO A 2 -10.28 16.56 -36.25
N SER A 3 -8.99 16.89 -36.19
CA SER A 3 -7.96 16.28 -37.03
C SER A 3 -7.94 14.75 -36.88
N LYS A 4 -7.54 14.06 -37.96
CA LYS A 4 -7.38 12.60 -37.94
C LYS A 4 -6.28 12.24 -36.93
N PRO A 5 -6.54 11.37 -35.94
CA PRO A 5 -5.54 11.00 -34.95
C PRO A 5 -4.38 10.25 -35.64
N ARG A 6 -3.15 10.51 -35.18
CA ARG A 6 -1.96 9.74 -35.59
C ARG A 6 -2.21 8.25 -35.35
N ASN A 7 -1.88 7.39 -36.30
CA ASN A 7 -1.95 5.95 -36.10
C ASN A 7 -0.95 5.52 -35.01
N ARG A 8 -1.42 4.75 -34.02
CA ARG A 8 -0.60 4.22 -32.92
C ARG A 8 -0.57 2.70 -32.87
N VAL A 9 -1.19 2.00 -33.82
CA VAL A 9 -1.18 0.53 -33.86
C VAL A 9 0.26 0.02 -33.92
N GLY A 10 0.58 -0.97 -33.08
CA GLY A 10 1.93 -1.52 -32.94
C GLY A 10 2.81 -0.82 -31.90
N GLU A 11 2.41 0.34 -31.38
CA GLU A 11 3.16 1.03 -30.32
C GLU A 11 2.96 0.32 -28.97
N VAL A 12 4.01 0.32 -28.14
CA VAL A 12 4.00 -0.31 -26.81
C VAL A 12 4.15 0.75 -25.72
N TYR A 13 3.28 0.72 -24.71
CA TYR A 13 3.28 1.62 -23.55
C TYR A 13 3.30 0.80 -22.26
N GLY A 14 4.50 0.61 -21.69
CA GLY A 14 4.69 -0.31 -20.57
C GLY A 14 4.34 -1.74 -20.99
N GLN A 15 3.29 -2.31 -20.38
CA GLN A 15 2.77 -3.64 -20.68
C GLN A 15 1.69 -3.66 -21.78
N LEU A 16 1.30 -2.50 -22.32
CA LEU A 16 0.22 -2.38 -23.30
C LEU A 16 0.74 -2.29 -24.73
N LEU A 17 0.35 -3.21 -25.60
CA LEU A 17 0.50 -3.11 -27.06
C LEU A 17 -0.78 -2.53 -27.67
N VAL A 18 -0.68 -1.46 -28.45
CA VAL A 18 -1.84 -0.91 -29.17
C VAL A 18 -2.20 -1.82 -30.33
N VAL A 19 -3.41 -2.39 -30.32
CA VAL A 19 -3.86 -3.38 -31.30
C VAL A 19 -4.80 -2.81 -32.36
N ARG A 20 -5.64 -1.82 -32.00
CA ARG A 20 -6.55 -1.16 -32.97
C ARG A 20 -7.05 0.19 -32.46
N ALA A 21 -7.46 1.05 -33.40
CA ALA A 21 -8.20 2.27 -33.08
C ALA A 21 -9.59 1.93 -32.52
N SER A 22 -10.12 2.81 -31.68
CA SER A 22 -11.53 2.79 -31.28
C SER A 22 -12.30 3.93 -31.96
N GLU A 23 -13.60 3.73 -32.10
CA GLU A 23 -14.55 4.75 -32.56
C GLU A 23 -14.81 5.82 -31.48
N ARG A 24 -14.46 5.52 -30.22
CA ARG A 24 -14.68 6.44 -29.09
C ARG A 24 -13.69 7.61 -29.12
N ARG A 25 -14.18 8.76 -28.66
CA ARG A 25 -13.37 9.96 -28.41
C ARG A 25 -13.67 10.54 -27.04
N THR A 26 -12.69 11.23 -26.46
CA THR A 26 -12.92 12.02 -25.23
C THR A 26 -13.71 13.29 -25.57
N LYS A 27 -14.26 13.96 -24.55
CA LYS A 27 -14.89 15.28 -24.70
C LYS A 27 -13.97 16.32 -25.34
N SER A 28 -12.66 16.20 -25.11
CA SER A 28 -11.62 17.06 -25.70
C SER A 28 -11.16 16.62 -27.10
N GLY A 29 -11.76 15.55 -27.67
CA GLY A 29 -11.49 15.08 -29.02
C GLY A 29 -10.38 14.03 -29.16
N ASN A 30 -9.76 13.57 -28.08
CA ASN A 30 -8.71 12.54 -28.14
C ASN A 30 -9.29 11.19 -28.55
N ALA A 31 -8.67 10.52 -29.51
CA ALA A 31 -9.05 9.17 -29.91
C ALA A 31 -8.74 8.15 -28.80
N PHE A 32 -9.57 7.12 -28.69
CA PHE A 32 -9.29 5.95 -27.88
C PHE A 32 -8.62 4.84 -28.72
N TRP A 33 -7.85 4.02 -28.03
CA TRP A 33 -7.11 2.90 -28.59
C TRP A 33 -7.37 1.65 -27.77
N TRP A 34 -7.68 0.55 -28.45
CA TRP A 34 -7.68 -0.77 -27.85
C TRP A 34 -6.24 -1.23 -27.70
N CYS A 35 -5.88 -1.58 -26.48
CA CYS A 35 -4.55 -2.05 -26.13
C CYS A 35 -4.64 -3.43 -25.50
N ARG A 36 -3.76 -4.35 -25.91
CA ARG A 36 -3.60 -5.67 -25.30
C ARG A 36 -2.45 -5.63 -24.30
N CYS A 37 -2.73 -6.01 -23.07
CA CYS A 37 -1.73 -6.14 -22.03
C CYS A 37 -0.90 -7.42 -22.21
N SER A 38 0.32 -7.45 -21.69
CA SER A 38 1.16 -8.67 -21.66
C SER A 38 0.47 -9.87 -20.99
N CYS A 39 -0.44 -9.65 -20.05
CA CYS A 39 -1.28 -10.70 -19.45
C CYS A 39 -2.42 -11.20 -20.36
N GLY A 40 -2.53 -10.71 -21.59
CA GLY A 40 -3.57 -11.07 -22.57
C GLY A 40 -4.87 -10.23 -22.49
N ARG A 41 -5.12 -9.54 -21.37
CA ARG A 41 -6.33 -8.70 -21.21
C ARG A 41 -6.27 -7.44 -22.06
N GLU A 42 -7.41 -7.07 -22.67
CA GLU A 42 -7.52 -5.83 -23.43
C GLU A 42 -8.12 -4.69 -22.61
N ARG A 43 -7.72 -3.46 -22.91
CA ARG A 43 -8.26 -2.23 -22.33
C ARG A 43 -8.30 -1.13 -23.36
N GLU A 44 -9.38 -0.38 -23.34
CA GLU A 44 -9.49 0.85 -24.12
C GLU A 44 -8.87 2.05 -23.38
N VAL A 45 -7.96 2.77 -24.03
CA VAL A 45 -7.17 3.86 -23.42
C VAL A 45 -7.20 5.11 -24.31
N PRO A 46 -7.44 6.31 -23.75
CA PRO A 46 -7.40 7.54 -24.52
C PRO A 46 -5.96 7.92 -24.87
N SER A 47 -5.77 8.50 -26.06
CA SER A 47 -4.45 8.84 -26.63
C SER A 47 -3.56 9.66 -25.69
N ASP A 48 -4.14 10.58 -24.92
CA ASP A 48 -3.39 11.45 -24.01
C ASP A 48 -2.91 10.74 -22.74
N LYS A 49 -3.32 9.49 -22.50
CA LYS A 49 -2.81 8.63 -21.42
C LYS A 49 -1.80 7.58 -21.90
N LEU A 50 -1.60 7.44 -23.22
CA LEU A 50 -0.54 6.62 -23.83
C LEU A 50 0.69 7.49 -24.07
N SER A 51 1.59 7.51 -23.07
CA SER A 51 2.81 8.33 -23.09
C SER A 51 3.95 7.61 -22.37
N HIS A 52 5.15 7.68 -22.93
CA HIS A 52 6.38 7.23 -22.27
C HIS A 52 6.89 8.23 -21.22
N ASN A 53 6.50 9.50 -21.32
CA ASN A 53 6.83 10.49 -20.32
C ASN A 53 5.92 10.29 -19.10
N THR A 54 6.48 9.71 -18.04
CA THR A 54 5.83 9.48 -16.74
C THR A 54 5.98 10.65 -15.76
N ALA A 55 6.89 11.60 -16.03
CA ALA A 55 7.15 12.78 -15.19
C ALA A 55 6.09 13.88 -15.36
N ARG A 56 5.25 13.78 -16.39
CA ARG A 56 4.15 14.73 -16.65
C ARG A 56 3.08 14.70 -15.55
N LYS A 57 2.38 15.82 -15.34
CA LYS A 57 1.26 15.92 -14.39
C LYS A 57 0.08 14.98 -14.68
N LYS A 58 -0.14 14.62 -15.95
CA LYS A 58 -1.27 13.77 -16.37
C LYS A 58 -0.93 12.28 -16.20
N PRO A 59 -1.81 11.47 -15.58
CA PRO A 59 -1.54 10.05 -15.37
C PRO A 59 -1.44 9.29 -16.69
N VAL A 60 -0.48 8.37 -16.76
CA VAL A 60 -0.32 7.45 -17.88
C VAL A 60 -0.98 6.11 -17.58
N VAL A 61 -1.38 5.39 -18.62
CA VAL A 61 -1.88 4.01 -18.50
C VAL A 61 -0.87 3.10 -19.16
N MET A 62 -0.30 2.19 -18.38
CA MET A 62 0.80 1.31 -18.80
C MET A 62 0.47 -0.18 -18.65
N ALA A 63 -0.74 -0.51 -18.19
CA ALA A 63 -1.20 -1.89 -17.99
C ALA A 63 -2.73 -1.98 -18.05
N CYS A 64 -3.28 -3.20 -18.12
CA CYS A 64 -4.71 -3.42 -17.94
C CYS A 64 -5.16 -3.02 -16.52
N LEU A 65 -6.46 -2.86 -16.31
CA LEU A 65 -7.02 -2.47 -15.01
C LEU A 65 -6.61 -3.42 -13.87
N VAL A 66 -6.56 -4.72 -14.16
CA VAL A 66 -6.24 -5.73 -13.15
C VAL A 66 -4.75 -5.71 -12.81
N CYS A 67 -3.85 -5.78 -13.79
CA CYS A 67 -2.42 -5.71 -13.53
C CYS A 67 -2.01 -4.39 -12.87
N SER A 68 -2.63 -3.27 -13.25
CA SER A 68 -2.40 -2.00 -12.56
C SER A 68 -2.81 -2.03 -11.09
N ARG A 69 -3.89 -2.75 -10.76
CA ARG A 69 -4.36 -2.92 -9.38
C ARG A 69 -3.45 -3.86 -8.60
N GLU A 70 -3.04 -4.98 -9.20
CA GLU A 70 -2.09 -5.93 -8.61
C GLU A 70 -0.78 -5.22 -8.23
N LEU A 71 -0.18 -4.48 -9.16
CA LEU A 71 1.04 -3.70 -8.90
C LEU A 71 0.85 -2.67 -7.77
N GLN A 72 -0.32 -2.02 -7.71
CA GLN A 72 -0.61 -1.09 -6.61
C GLN A 72 -0.72 -1.81 -5.27
N VAL A 73 -1.37 -2.97 -5.22
CA VAL A 73 -1.47 -3.79 -4.01
C VAL A 73 -0.10 -4.24 -3.56
N GLU A 74 0.72 -4.78 -4.47
CA GLU A 74 2.10 -5.20 -4.18
C GLU A 74 2.93 -4.05 -3.63
N ALA A 75 2.84 -2.86 -4.22
CA ALA A 75 3.54 -1.68 -3.74
C ALA A 75 3.09 -1.26 -2.32
N VAL A 76 1.79 -1.35 -2.02
CA VAL A 76 1.25 -1.08 -0.68
C VAL A 76 1.72 -2.13 0.33
N CYS A 77 1.64 -3.41 0.01
CA CYS A 77 2.15 -4.50 0.85
C CYS A 77 3.64 -4.30 1.15
N ALA A 78 4.46 -4.07 0.12
CA ALA A 78 5.89 -3.84 0.30
C ALA A 78 6.19 -2.61 1.17
N LYS A 79 5.39 -1.54 1.07
CA LYS A 79 5.49 -0.38 1.96
C LYS A 79 5.15 -0.75 3.40
N ASN A 80 4.04 -1.44 3.62
CA ASN A 80 3.58 -1.86 4.95
C ASN A 80 4.62 -2.76 5.62
N ASP A 81 5.22 -3.71 4.90
CA ASP A 81 6.27 -4.59 5.42
C ASP A 81 7.51 -3.82 5.87
N ARG A 82 7.93 -2.81 5.08
CA ARG A 82 9.06 -1.93 5.46
C ARG A 82 8.75 -1.12 6.71
N GLU A 83 7.55 -0.55 6.80
CA GLU A 83 7.12 0.21 7.97
C GLU A 83 7.01 -0.68 9.22
N GLU A 84 6.53 -1.90 9.06
CA GLU A 84 6.40 -2.87 10.14
C GLU A 84 7.77 -3.31 10.67
N ARG A 85 8.74 -3.61 9.80
CA ARG A 85 10.13 -3.87 10.23
C ARG A 85 10.70 -2.72 11.05
N ARG A 86 10.45 -1.47 10.63
CA ARG A 86 10.90 -0.28 11.38
C ARG A 86 10.25 -0.21 12.76
N ARG A 87 8.94 -0.45 12.86
CA ARG A 87 8.21 -0.45 14.15
C ARG A 87 8.74 -1.52 15.11
N ARG A 88 9.08 -2.71 14.61
CA ARG A 88 9.67 -3.78 15.43
C ARG A 88 11.04 -3.39 15.98
N LEU A 89 11.93 -2.89 15.12
CA LEU A 89 13.27 -2.43 15.55
C LEU A 89 13.17 -1.29 16.57
N GLU A 90 12.22 -0.37 16.39
CA GLU A 90 11.97 0.71 17.34
C GLU A 90 11.47 0.17 18.68
N ALA A 91 10.48 -0.72 18.68
CA ALA A 91 9.93 -1.35 19.87
C ALA A 91 10.99 -2.19 20.63
N GLU A 92 11.87 -2.89 19.91
CA GLU A 92 13.00 -3.62 20.52
C GLU A 92 13.95 -2.69 21.25
N ARG A 93 14.36 -1.58 20.62
CA ARG A 93 15.24 -0.57 21.24
C ARG A 93 14.61 0.01 22.50
N ILE A 94 13.36 0.46 22.41
CA ILE A 94 12.64 1.03 23.56
C ILE A 94 12.51 0.00 24.69
N ARG A 95 12.14 -1.24 24.36
CA ARG A 95 11.98 -2.29 25.35
C ARG A 95 13.28 -2.70 26.02
N ALA A 96 14.42 -2.55 25.35
CA ALA A 96 15.73 -2.79 25.98
C ALA A 96 15.95 -1.86 27.18
N GLU A 97 15.51 -0.59 27.08
CA GLU A 97 15.59 0.41 28.15
C GLU A 97 14.59 0.17 29.29
N LEU A 98 13.55 -0.63 29.05
CA LEU A 98 12.50 -0.92 30.03
C LEU A 98 12.74 -2.20 30.84
N LYS A 99 13.82 -2.94 30.55
CA LYS A 99 14.17 -4.15 31.30
C LYS A 99 14.39 -3.81 32.78
N GLY A 100 13.71 -4.54 33.67
CA GLY A 100 13.70 -4.28 35.11
C GLY A 100 12.68 -3.24 35.58
N THR A 101 12.22 -2.36 34.69
CA THR A 101 11.16 -1.36 35.00
C THR A 101 9.77 -1.93 34.78
N VAL A 102 9.59 -2.76 33.73
CA VAL A 102 8.30 -3.39 33.41
C VAL A 102 8.32 -4.90 33.69
N PRO A 103 7.17 -5.54 33.93
CA PRO A 103 7.11 -6.98 34.10
C PRO A 103 7.68 -7.74 32.89
N GLU A 104 8.48 -8.78 33.15
CA GLU A 104 9.11 -9.60 32.10
C GLU A 104 8.06 -10.22 31.15
N ARG A 105 6.88 -10.57 31.68
CA ARG A 105 5.75 -11.05 30.88
C ARG A 105 5.23 -10.05 29.84
N TRP A 106 5.55 -8.76 29.95
CA TRP A 106 5.24 -7.78 28.89
C TRP A 106 6.32 -7.77 27.81
N LEU A 107 7.56 -8.06 28.18
CA LEU A 107 8.66 -8.21 27.25
C LEU A 107 8.55 -9.54 26.47
N SER A 108 7.86 -10.56 26.95
CA SER A 108 7.60 -11.75 26.13
C SER A 108 6.52 -11.53 25.05
N LEU A 109 5.74 -10.45 25.13
CA LEU A 109 4.68 -10.14 24.17
C LEU A 109 5.23 -9.73 22.80
N PRO A 110 4.43 -9.89 21.74
CA PRO A 110 4.70 -9.33 20.43
C PRO A 110 4.99 -7.81 20.49
N LEU A 111 5.82 -7.35 19.59
CA LEU A 111 6.32 -5.96 19.54
C LEU A 111 5.27 -4.96 19.03
N THR A 112 4.44 -5.41 18.11
CA THR A 112 3.46 -4.59 17.35
C THR A 112 2.15 -5.37 17.23
N ASP A 113 1.10 -4.69 16.77
CA ASP A 113 -0.18 -5.33 16.47
C ASP A 113 -0.05 -6.36 15.33
N ALA A 114 0.73 -6.05 14.29
CA ALA A 114 0.99 -6.98 13.19
C ALA A 114 1.79 -8.21 13.66
N HIS A 115 2.81 -8.03 14.49
CA HIS A 115 3.55 -9.14 15.09
C HIS A 115 2.64 -10.02 15.96
N ALA A 116 1.69 -9.43 16.70
CA ALA A 116 0.72 -10.21 17.46
C ALA A 116 -0.18 -11.04 16.56
N ARG A 117 -0.67 -10.47 15.44
CA ARG A 117 -1.45 -11.24 14.44
C ARG A 117 -0.66 -12.41 13.85
N GLU A 118 0.61 -12.20 13.52
CA GLU A 118 1.50 -13.27 13.03
C GLU A 118 1.68 -14.42 14.02
N ARG A 119 1.74 -14.10 15.32
CA ARG A 119 1.87 -15.08 16.40
C ARG A 119 0.54 -15.68 16.87
N GLY A 120 -0.59 -15.23 16.32
CA GLY A 120 -1.93 -15.64 16.79
C GLY A 120 -2.26 -15.12 18.20
N GLU A 121 -1.60 -14.05 18.64
CA GLU A 121 -1.80 -13.45 19.95
C GLU A 121 -2.73 -12.23 19.86
N LEU A 122 -3.46 -11.96 20.96
CA LEU A 122 -4.39 -10.81 21.03
C LEU A 122 -3.76 -9.56 21.64
N LEU A 123 -2.61 -9.71 22.29
CA LEU A 123 -1.91 -8.67 23.03
C LEU A 123 -0.54 -8.39 22.42
N PHE A 124 -0.09 -7.15 22.54
CA PHE A 124 1.26 -6.73 22.17
C PHE A 124 1.77 -5.66 23.13
N PHE A 125 3.09 -5.49 23.20
CA PHE A 125 3.71 -4.44 23.99
C PHE A 125 4.83 -3.77 23.19
N ARG A 126 4.59 -2.52 22.82
CA ARG A 126 5.51 -1.67 22.05
C ARG A 126 6.53 -0.91 22.90
N GLY A 127 6.34 -0.86 24.22
CA GLY A 127 7.18 -0.07 25.12
C GLY A 127 6.90 1.44 25.14
N THR A 128 6.01 1.96 24.29
CA THR A 128 5.63 3.39 24.31
C THR A 128 4.39 3.68 25.14
N ARG A 129 4.37 4.88 25.72
CA ARG A 129 3.21 5.40 26.45
C ARG A 129 2.06 5.71 25.50
N CYS A 130 0.82 5.43 25.94
CA CYS A 130 -0.38 5.78 25.19
C CYS A 130 -0.65 7.31 25.24
N LEU A 131 -1.67 7.79 24.53
CA LEU A 131 -2.07 9.21 24.56
C LEU A 131 -2.51 9.70 25.95
N ARG A 132 -2.90 8.79 26.85
CA ARG A 132 -3.19 9.08 28.26
C ARG A 132 -1.98 8.82 29.18
N ASN A 133 -0.79 8.77 28.59
CA ASN A 133 0.49 8.59 29.28
C ASN A 133 0.68 7.25 30.03
N HIS A 134 -0.12 6.22 29.77
CA HIS A 134 0.06 4.89 30.39
C HIS A 134 1.12 4.06 29.67
N LEU A 135 1.97 3.39 30.43
CA LEU A 135 2.90 2.36 29.97
C LEU A 135 2.32 0.98 30.27
N ALA A 136 1.66 0.37 29.29
CA ALA A 136 1.04 -0.95 29.42
C ALA A 136 0.90 -1.65 28.07
N PRO A 137 0.69 -2.99 28.05
CA PRO A 137 0.31 -3.72 26.86
C PRO A 137 -1.00 -3.22 26.22
N TYR A 138 -1.17 -3.60 24.96
CA TYR A 138 -2.29 -3.22 24.11
C TYR A 138 -3.01 -4.46 23.62
N ARG A 139 -4.33 -4.37 23.48
CA ARG A 139 -5.17 -5.34 22.77
C ARG A 139 -5.33 -4.92 21.32
N ILE A 140 -5.19 -5.87 20.39
CA ILE A 140 -5.53 -5.67 18.98
C ILE A 140 -6.99 -5.15 18.90
N ASN A 141 -7.19 -4.04 18.19
CA ASN A 141 -8.49 -3.34 18.06
C ASN A 141 -9.12 -2.82 19.39
N GLY A 142 -8.45 -2.98 20.54
CA GLY A 142 -8.97 -2.62 21.86
C GLY A 142 -8.17 -1.53 22.59
N GLY A 143 -6.98 -1.19 22.09
CA GLY A 143 -6.15 -0.12 22.66
C GLY A 143 -5.40 -0.54 23.92
N CYS A 144 -4.95 0.45 24.70
CA CYS A 144 -4.13 0.24 25.89
C CYS A 144 -4.94 -0.42 27.02
N LEU A 145 -4.43 -1.51 27.61
CA LEU A 145 -5.12 -2.24 28.66
C LEU A 145 -5.30 -1.42 29.96
N ALA A 146 -4.37 -0.52 30.26
CA ALA A 146 -4.52 0.40 31.39
C ALA A 146 -5.63 1.43 31.18
N CYS A 147 -5.80 1.94 29.95
CA CYS A 147 -6.94 2.80 29.62
C CYS A 147 -8.29 2.08 29.78
N ALA A 148 -8.32 0.77 29.57
CA ALA A 148 -9.51 -0.06 29.68
C ALA A 148 -9.78 -0.55 31.11
N GLY A 149 -8.95 -0.17 32.09
CA GLY A 149 -9.06 -0.63 33.48
C GLY A 149 -8.73 -2.11 33.67
N GLN A 150 -8.15 -2.77 32.67
CA GLN A 150 -7.84 -4.22 32.72
C GLN A 150 -6.52 -4.50 33.44
N MET A 151 -5.65 -3.50 33.61
CA MET A 151 -4.40 -3.60 34.36
C MET A 151 -3.82 -2.23 34.75
N PRO A 152 -2.94 -2.13 35.75
CA PRO A 152 -2.25 -0.88 36.06
C PRO A 152 -1.19 -0.53 34.99
N SER A 153 -0.89 0.77 34.86
CA SER A 153 0.31 1.24 34.17
C SER A 153 1.55 0.87 34.99
N ALA A 154 2.65 0.57 34.29
CA ALA A 154 3.98 0.65 34.89
C ALA A 154 4.40 2.12 35.07
#